data_AF-A0AAD7J405-F1
#
_entry.id   AF-A0AAD7J405-F1
#
_cell.length_a   1.000
_cell.length_b   1.000
_cell.length_c   1.000
_cell.angle_alpha   90.00
_cell.angle_beta   90.00
_cell.angle_gamma   90.00
#
_symmetry.space_group_name_H-M   'P 1'
#
loop_
_entity.id
_entity.type
_entity.pdbx_description
1 polymer ?
#
loop_
_entity_poly.entity_id
_entity_poly.type
_entity_poly.pdbx_seq_one_letter_code
_entity_poly.pdbx_strand_id
1 'polypeptide(L)'
;MPPAAQFPVPTFDDPNSNASPQEFLDFLRNLVAQSLDGDPTVRIPAANKDVWVTVLSGLSETFLASFPSTDKVQWHVMHEKVKLAAASLDVIRRVSNRVEDIFHGPSDLARRTFARLLNFCNVVEMWLDVEFEPMEGLPTPRELANDALQTALLVLRSLGGAVVHIAESKVPLWKTLRAILAECLEIVTDLISRSSTLVFPVAITLFTKNSVQDATVQEPLSPDVEDKSFTLTLASVGDLPTFLSTTLAILVHSVCPPLLSQWFMTDLIRQMGETVGKAFAYCLSPSCAAPGERRATVLMKLAALSSLSPNFAHCIPNLLFRLLRHRLLEGPAVGWEVIDSQMPNLFQSPNFTAPARVDFMEILAIIGTEAWREMGNDLRVSTPISRR
;
A
#
# COMPACT_ATOMS: atom_id res chain seq x y z
N MET A 1 -16.31 17.71 -31.17
CA MET A 1 -15.22 16.73 -31.03
C MET A 1 -13.94 17.51 -30.73
N PRO A 2 -13.29 17.31 -29.57
CA PRO A 2 -11.95 17.83 -29.37
C PRO A 2 -11.00 17.11 -30.34
N PRO A 3 -9.97 17.79 -30.89
CA PRO A 3 -8.98 17.16 -31.76
C PRO A 3 -8.22 16.06 -31.02
N ALA A 4 -7.79 15.03 -31.75
CA ALA A 4 -6.93 13.96 -31.23
C ALA A 4 -5.64 14.58 -30.69
N ALA A 5 -5.48 14.60 -29.37
CA ALA A 5 -4.31 15.16 -28.72
C ALA A 5 -3.13 14.20 -28.93
N GLN A 6 -2.29 14.48 -29.91
CA GLN A 6 -0.92 13.97 -29.92
C GLN A 6 -0.17 14.77 -28.84
N PHE A 7 0.07 14.15 -27.69
CA PHE A 7 0.94 14.73 -26.67
C PHE A 7 2.38 14.36 -27.03
N PRO A 8 3.22 15.28 -27.51
CA PRO A 8 4.65 15.02 -27.54
C PRO A 8 5.10 14.93 -26.08
N VAL A 9 5.28 13.70 -25.59
CA VAL A 9 5.86 13.46 -24.26
C VAL A 9 7.31 13.90 -24.35
N PRO A 10 7.79 14.83 -23.51
CA PRO A 10 9.20 15.20 -23.49
C PRO A 10 10.02 13.95 -23.13
N THR A 11 10.84 13.47 -24.06
CA THR A 11 11.74 12.34 -23.83
C THR A 11 13.10 12.86 -23.40
N PHE A 12 13.64 12.32 -22.31
CA PHE A 12 15.00 12.60 -21.84
C PHE A 12 16.08 11.92 -22.70
N ASP A 13 15.68 11.09 -23.68
CA ASP A 13 16.58 10.26 -24.48
C ASP A 13 17.08 10.92 -25.77
N ASP A 14 16.56 12.10 -26.15
CA ASP A 14 17.09 12.84 -27.29
C ASP A 14 18.22 13.77 -26.81
N PRO A 15 19.49 13.53 -27.22
CA PRO A 15 20.63 14.34 -26.81
C PRO A 15 20.55 15.80 -27.28
N ASN A 16 19.59 16.15 -28.15
CA ASN A 16 19.30 17.54 -28.55
C ASN A 16 18.09 18.14 -27.81
N SER A 17 17.35 17.34 -27.03
CA SER A 17 16.22 17.74 -26.21
C SER A 17 16.69 17.90 -24.77
N ASN A 18 17.12 19.11 -24.40
CA ASN A 18 17.45 19.47 -23.02
C ASN A 18 16.19 19.67 -22.16
N ALA A 19 15.21 18.77 -22.24
CA ALA A 19 14.03 18.85 -21.41
C ALA A 19 14.44 18.75 -19.93
N SER A 20 14.36 19.85 -19.20
CA SER A 20 14.72 19.88 -17.79
C SER A 20 13.68 19.14 -16.94
N PRO A 21 14.05 18.61 -15.75
CA PRO A 21 13.08 18.04 -14.81
C PRO A 21 11.91 18.98 -14.50
N GLN A 22 12.17 20.30 -14.47
CA GLN A 22 11.17 21.33 -14.27
C GLN A 22 10.19 21.45 -15.45
N GLU A 23 10.68 21.44 -16.70
CA GLU A 23 9.82 21.46 -17.89
C GLU A 23 8.93 20.22 -17.97
N PHE A 24 9.45 19.06 -17.59
CA PHE A 24 8.64 17.85 -17.54
C PHE A 24 7.59 17.90 -16.42
N LEU A 25 7.93 18.45 -15.25
CA LEU A 25 6.96 18.68 -14.18
C LEU A 25 5.83 19.63 -14.62
N ASP A 26 6.18 20.69 -15.33
CA ASP A 26 5.20 21.65 -15.86
C ASP A 26 4.36 21.02 -16.99
N PHE A 27 4.95 20.14 -17.81
CA PHE A 27 4.21 19.29 -18.74
C PHE A 27 3.18 18.41 -18.02
N LEU A 28 3.55 17.70 -16.94
CA LEU A 28 2.61 16.86 -16.19
C LEU A 28 1.47 17.68 -15.59
N ARG A 29 1.78 18.85 -15.03
CA ARG A 29 0.77 19.77 -14.49
C ARG A 29 -0.18 20.27 -15.57
N ASN A 30 0.34 20.63 -16.73
CA ASN A 30 -0.46 21.04 -17.88
C ASN A 30 -1.30 19.90 -18.43
N LEU A 31 -0.76 18.68 -18.49
CA LEU A 31 -1.49 17.47 -18.88
C LEU A 31 -2.68 17.25 -17.94
N VAL A 32 -2.46 17.40 -16.63
CA VAL A 32 -3.55 17.35 -15.64
C VAL A 32 -4.56 18.44 -15.94
N ALA A 33 -4.16 19.72 -15.95
CA ALA A 33 -5.05 20.87 -16.10
C ALA A 33 -5.89 20.82 -17.40
N GLN A 34 -5.31 20.38 -18.51
CA GLN A 34 -5.96 20.42 -19.82
C GLN A 34 -6.78 19.17 -20.14
N SER A 35 -6.36 18.01 -19.64
CA SER A 35 -6.91 16.72 -20.11
C SER A 35 -7.52 15.87 -19.00
N LEU A 36 -7.10 16.06 -17.74
CA LEU A 36 -7.51 15.22 -16.61
C LEU A 36 -8.21 16.01 -15.50
N ASP A 37 -8.26 17.33 -15.61
CA ASP A 37 -9.03 18.20 -14.72
C ASP A 37 -10.50 18.28 -15.19
N GLY A 38 -11.40 18.53 -14.23
CA GLY A 38 -12.84 18.51 -14.46
C GLY A 38 -13.55 17.32 -13.81
N ASP A 39 -14.84 17.18 -14.15
CA ASP A 39 -15.75 16.24 -13.50
C ASP A 39 -15.27 14.77 -13.67
N PRO A 40 -14.97 14.04 -12.57
CA PRO A 40 -14.52 12.65 -12.63
C PRO A 40 -15.57 11.69 -13.20
N THR A 41 -16.84 12.11 -13.30
CA THR A 41 -17.89 11.33 -13.97
C THR A 41 -17.78 11.37 -15.49
N VAL A 42 -17.12 12.40 -16.04
CA VAL A 42 -16.89 12.54 -17.48
C VAL A 42 -15.69 11.69 -17.90
N ARG A 43 -16.01 10.60 -18.59
CA ARG A 43 -15.06 9.59 -19.07
C ARG A 43 -14.32 10.05 -20.32
N ILE A 44 -13.04 9.70 -20.42
CA ILE A 44 -12.20 9.91 -21.60
C ILE A 44 -12.34 8.69 -22.51
N PRO A 45 -12.74 8.86 -23.78
CA PRO A 45 -13.01 7.74 -24.68
C PRO A 45 -11.80 6.83 -24.93
N ALA A 46 -12.06 5.54 -25.11
CA ALA A 46 -11.04 4.52 -25.39
C ALA A 46 -10.23 4.76 -26.68
N ALA A 47 -10.67 5.63 -27.59
CA ALA A 47 -9.95 5.95 -28.82
C ALA A 47 -8.54 6.53 -28.58
N ASN A 48 -8.32 7.19 -27.44
CA ASN A 48 -7.02 7.77 -27.07
C ASN A 48 -6.21 6.88 -26.12
N LYS A 49 -6.66 5.64 -25.91
CA LYS A 49 -6.11 4.75 -24.88
C LYS A 49 -4.61 4.51 -25.02
N ASP A 50 -4.10 4.22 -26.21
CA ASP A 50 -2.70 3.82 -26.39
C ASP A 50 -1.71 4.91 -25.98
N VAL A 51 -2.11 6.18 -26.13
CA VAL A 51 -1.36 7.34 -25.65
C VAL A 51 -1.26 7.30 -24.12
N TRP A 52 -2.37 7.05 -23.44
CA TRP A 52 -2.41 6.93 -21.98
C TRP A 52 -1.68 5.69 -21.47
N VAL A 53 -1.72 4.57 -22.20
CA VAL A 53 -0.93 3.37 -21.88
C VAL A 53 0.56 3.72 -21.87
N THR A 54 1.02 4.45 -22.89
CA THR A 54 2.41 4.92 -23.00
C THR A 54 2.78 5.84 -21.84
N VAL A 55 1.92 6.82 -21.52
CA VAL A 55 2.12 7.74 -20.39
C VAL A 55 2.22 6.99 -19.07
N LEU A 56 1.28 6.09 -18.76
CA LEU A 56 1.29 5.32 -17.51
C LEU A 56 2.53 4.43 -17.39
N SER A 57 2.92 3.78 -18.48
CA SER A 57 4.10 2.91 -18.51
C SER A 57 5.36 3.72 -18.21
N GLY A 58 5.58 4.82 -18.94
CA GLY A 58 6.72 5.72 -18.73
C GLY A 58 6.78 6.30 -17.32
N LEU A 59 5.66 6.81 -16.79
CA LEU A 59 5.63 7.37 -15.43
C LEU A 59 5.97 6.32 -14.37
N SER A 60 5.43 5.12 -14.50
CA SER A 60 5.65 4.03 -13.55
C SER A 60 7.09 3.48 -13.59
N GLU A 61 7.69 3.41 -14.78
CA GLU A 61 9.03 2.87 -14.99
C GLU A 61 10.13 3.89 -14.68
N THR A 62 9.94 5.16 -15.03
CA THR A 62 10.98 6.17 -14.85
C THR A 62 11.00 6.75 -13.44
N PHE A 63 9.84 7.12 -12.88
CA PHE A 63 9.79 7.90 -11.63
C PHE A 63 9.51 7.07 -10.39
N LEU A 64 8.56 6.13 -10.49
CA LEU A 64 8.21 5.28 -9.33
C LEU A 64 9.27 4.19 -9.11
N ALA A 65 9.71 3.52 -10.16
CA ALA A 65 10.68 2.42 -10.03
C ALA A 65 12.07 2.86 -9.57
N SER A 66 12.48 4.09 -9.92
CA SER A 66 13.82 4.59 -9.62
C SER A 66 13.90 5.31 -8.27
N PHE A 67 12.80 5.40 -7.51
CA PHE A 67 12.79 6.15 -6.26
C PHE A 67 13.79 5.56 -5.26
N PRO A 68 14.73 6.36 -4.73
CA PRO A 68 15.80 5.83 -3.91
C PRO A 68 15.31 5.45 -2.52
N SER A 69 15.97 4.45 -1.96
CA SER A 69 15.87 4.04 -0.56
C SER A 69 16.68 4.99 0.34
N THR A 70 16.41 4.93 1.65
CA THR A 70 16.95 5.84 2.68
C THR A 70 18.47 5.73 2.85
N ASP A 71 19.08 4.62 2.43
CA ASP A 71 20.52 4.36 2.51
C ASP A 71 21.32 5.06 1.40
N LYS A 72 20.67 5.48 0.31
CA LYS A 72 21.35 5.99 -0.88
C LYS A 72 21.42 7.51 -0.93
N VAL A 73 20.37 8.18 -0.47
CA VAL A 73 20.16 9.62 -0.66
C VAL A 73 19.45 10.19 0.57
N GLN A 74 19.61 11.48 0.86
CA GLN A 74 18.87 12.18 1.92
C GLN A 74 17.61 12.85 1.33
N TRP A 75 16.52 12.93 2.10
CA TRP A 75 15.23 13.43 1.58
C TRP A 75 15.33 14.86 1.01
N HIS A 76 16.06 15.74 1.71
CA HIS A 76 16.20 17.15 1.34
C HIS A 76 17.02 17.40 0.06
N VAL A 77 17.69 16.39 -0.50
CA VAL A 77 18.34 16.54 -1.83
C VAL A 77 17.45 16.01 -2.96
N MET A 78 16.28 15.45 -2.63
CA MET A 78 15.37 14.80 -3.58
C MET A 78 14.19 15.68 -4.02
N HIS A 79 14.27 17.01 -3.84
CA HIS A 79 13.15 17.92 -4.07
C HIS A 79 12.46 17.73 -5.43
N GLU A 80 13.23 17.69 -6.52
CA GLU A 80 12.69 17.48 -7.86
C GLU A 80 12.06 16.10 -8.01
N LYS A 81 12.71 15.07 -7.47
CA LYS A 81 12.24 13.68 -7.56
C LYS A 81 10.94 13.45 -6.78
N VAL A 82 10.81 14.05 -5.59
CA VAL A 82 9.59 14.00 -4.78
C VAL A 82 8.44 14.71 -5.50
N LYS A 83 8.69 15.90 -6.07
CA LYS A 83 7.68 16.64 -6.86
C LYS A 83 7.23 15.85 -8.09
N LEU A 84 8.17 15.25 -8.81
CA LEU A 84 7.89 14.42 -9.98
C LEU A 84 7.14 13.14 -9.62
N ALA A 85 7.50 12.48 -8.52
CA ALA A 85 6.77 11.32 -8.03
C ALA A 85 5.33 11.68 -7.66
N ALA A 86 5.13 12.77 -6.92
CA ALA A 86 3.78 13.24 -6.57
C ALA A 86 2.93 13.59 -7.81
N ALA A 87 3.49 14.30 -8.79
CA ALA A 87 2.82 14.59 -10.05
C ALA A 87 2.51 13.32 -10.85
N SER A 88 3.43 12.35 -10.87
CA SER A 88 3.24 11.05 -11.53
C SER A 88 2.09 10.27 -10.90
N LEU A 89 2.02 10.23 -9.57
CA LEU A 89 0.91 9.60 -8.84
C LEU A 89 -0.42 10.26 -9.17
N ASP A 90 -0.50 11.60 -9.22
CA ASP A 90 -1.74 12.29 -9.58
C ASP A 90 -2.20 11.96 -11.00
N VAL A 91 -1.29 11.93 -11.97
CA VAL A 91 -1.59 11.53 -13.35
C VAL A 91 -2.08 10.08 -13.39
N ILE A 92 -1.35 9.13 -12.77
CA ILE A 92 -1.72 7.71 -12.74
C ILE A 92 -3.12 7.55 -12.13
N ARG A 93 -3.37 8.23 -11.01
CA ARG A 93 -4.65 8.21 -10.30
C ARG A 93 -5.78 8.70 -11.20
N ARG A 94 -5.64 9.88 -11.80
CA ARG A 94 -6.69 10.49 -12.64
C ARG A 94 -6.94 9.68 -13.92
N VAL A 95 -5.90 9.21 -14.59
CA VAL A 95 -6.02 8.37 -15.80
C VAL A 95 -6.75 7.07 -15.48
N SER A 96 -6.36 6.39 -14.39
CA SER A 96 -7.00 5.13 -13.95
C SER A 96 -8.49 5.31 -13.65
N ASN A 97 -8.89 6.50 -13.18
CA ASN A 97 -10.29 6.79 -12.92
C ASN A 97 -11.08 7.22 -14.15
N ARG A 98 -10.46 7.92 -15.11
CA ARG A 98 -11.20 8.63 -16.17
C ARG A 98 -11.13 7.97 -17.54
N VAL A 99 -10.04 7.28 -17.88
CA VAL A 99 -9.86 6.71 -19.22
C VAL A 99 -10.56 5.36 -19.33
N GLU A 100 -11.50 5.27 -20.26
CA GLU A 100 -12.24 4.03 -20.52
C GLU A 100 -11.31 2.93 -21.02
N ASP A 101 -11.57 1.72 -20.55
CA ASP A 101 -10.86 0.52 -20.97
C ASP A 101 -9.32 0.56 -20.84
N ILE A 102 -8.77 1.48 -20.03
CA ILE A 102 -7.31 1.68 -19.90
C ILE A 102 -6.57 0.39 -19.53
N PHE A 103 -7.20 -0.44 -18.69
CA PHE A 103 -6.64 -1.72 -18.24
C PHE A 103 -7.15 -2.95 -19.01
N HIS A 104 -8.00 -2.77 -20.03
CA HIS A 104 -8.40 -3.87 -20.91
C HIS A 104 -7.31 -4.18 -21.93
N GLY A 105 -7.39 -5.35 -22.56
CA GLY A 105 -6.50 -5.72 -23.66
C GLY A 105 -5.35 -6.63 -23.22
N PRO A 106 -4.46 -6.97 -24.17
CA PRO A 106 -3.39 -7.94 -23.93
C PRO A 106 -2.21 -7.36 -23.14
N SER A 107 -2.19 -6.05 -22.87
CA SER A 107 -1.13 -5.43 -22.10
C SER A 107 -1.29 -5.77 -20.61
N ASP A 108 -0.21 -6.27 -19.99
CA ASP A 108 -0.12 -6.45 -18.53
C ASP A 108 0.01 -5.11 -17.78
N LEU A 109 -0.54 -4.02 -18.33
CA LEU A 109 -0.38 -2.67 -17.80
C LEU A 109 -0.85 -2.57 -16.36
N ALA A 110 -2.03 -3.10 -16.03
CA ALA A 110 -2.57 -3.07 -14.68
C ALA A 110 -1.63 -3.76 -13.67
N ARG A 111 -1.08 -4.91 -14.05
CA ARG A 111 -0.14 -5.68 -13.23
C ARG A 111 1.16 -4.91 -13.04
N ARG A 112 1.70 -4.34 -14.12
CA ARG A 112 2.96 -3.57 -14.09
C ARG A 112 2.81 -2.30 -13.27
N THR A 113 1.78 -1.51 -13.52
CA THR A 113 1.49 -0.29 -12.75
C THR A 113 1.29 -0.61 -11.27
N PHE A 114 0.55 -1.67 -10.94
CA PHE A 114 0.39 -2.11 -9.55
C PHE A 114 1.72 -2.54 -8.92
N ALA A 115 2.54 -3.34 -9.61
CA ALA A 115 3.83 -3.79 -9.11
C ALA A 115 4.75 -2.60 -8.77
N ARG A 116 4.79 -1.59 -9.65
CA ARG A 116 5.54 -0.36 -9.42
C ARG A 116 5.00 0.44 -8.25
N LEU A 117 3.69 0.60 -8.15
CA LEU A 117 3.05 1.29 -7.03
C LEU A 117 3.29 0.57 -5.70
N LEU A 118 3.22 -0.76 -5.68
CA LEU A 118 3.50 -1.56 -4.49
C LEU A 118 4.96 -1.37 -4.06
N ASN A 119 5.92 -1.49 -4.98
CA ASN A 119 7.33 -1.22 -4.68
C ASN A 119 7.51 0.21 -4.14
N PHE A 120 6.91 1.20 -4.80
CA PHE A 120 7.00 2.59 -4.39
C PHE A 120 6.39 2.84 -3.01
N CYS A 121 5.22 2.27 -2.69
CA CYS A 121 4.62 2.34 -1.36
C CYS A 121 5.59 1.81 -0.30
N ASN A 122 6.21 0.66 -0.55
CA ASN A 122 7.16 0.06 0.39
C ASN A 122 8.41 0.92 0.56
N VAL A 123 8.98 1.45 -0.53
CA VAL A 123 10.14 2.34 -0.46
C VAL A 123 9.80 3.61 0.33
N VAL A 124 8.67 4.27 0.05
CA VAL A 124 8.29 5.52 0.73
C VAL A 124 7.96 5.28 2.21
N GLU A 125 7.38 4.14 2.57
CA GLU A 125 7.14 3.79 3.98
C GLU A 125 8.44 3.71 4.80
N MET A 126 9.56 3.33 4.19
CA MET A 126 10.86 3.33 4.87
C MET A 126 11.36 4.74 5.25
N TRP A 127 10.84 5.77 4.58
CA TRP A 127 11.17 7.16 4.86
C TRP A 127 10.35 7.75 6.03
N LEU A 128 9.34 7.05 6.54
CA LEU A 128 8.52 7.55 7.65
C LEU A 128 9.29 7.63 8.97
N ASP A 129 10.33 6.81 9.13
CA ASP A 129 11.18 6.76 10.32
C ASP A 129 12.42 7.67 10.20
N VAL A 130 12.53 8.44 9.11
CA VAL A 130 13.66 9.35 8.88
C VAL A 130 13.26 10.75 9.32
N GLU A 131 14.03 11.33 10.24
CA GLU A 131 13.86 12.73 10.62
C GLU A 131 14.05 13.64 9.41
N PHE A 132 13.09 14.53 9.17
CA PHE A 132 13.16 15.50 8.08
C PHE A 132 12.60 16.85 8.53
N GLU A 133 13.17 17.92 7.99
CA GLU A 133 12.64 19.27 8.16
C GLU A 133 11.55 19.52 7.10
N PRO A 134 10.32 19.89 7.50
CA PRO A 134 9.27 20.23 6.56
C PRO A 134 9.70 21.41 5.67
N MET A 135 9.55 21.27 4.36
CA MET A 135 9.84 22.31 3.39
C MET A 135 8.58 22.75 2.66
N GLU A 136 8.39 24.06 2.52
CA GLU A 136 7.21 24.62 1.87
C GLU A 136 7.10 24.15 0.41
N GLY A 137 5.90 23.68 0.04
CA GLY A 137 5.62 23.19 -1.32
C GLY A 137 6.22 21.83 -1.66
N LEU A 138 6.78 21.10 -0.69
CA LEU A 138 7.26 19.73 -0.86
C LEU A 138 6.39 18.76 -0.04
N PRO A 139 5.84 17.70 -0.67
CA PRO A 139 5.18 16.64 0.07
C PRO A 139 6.10 16.02 1.12
N THR A 140 5.56 15.79 2.31
CA THR A 140 6.21 14.98 3.34
C THR A 140 6.24 13.50 2.93
N PRO A 141 7.15 12.67 3.49
CA PRO A 141 7.13 11.22 3.28
C PRO A 141 5.77 10.59 3.56
N ARG A 142 5.06 11.08 4.59
CA ARG A 142 3.73 10.62 4.97
C ARG A 142 2.67 10.96 3.93
N GLU A 143 2.67 12.18 3.42
CA GLU A 143 1.75 12.58 2.34
C GLU A 143 2.01 11.78 1.07
N LEU A 144 3.29 11.61 0.69
CA LEU A 144 3.65 10.84 -0.49
C LEU A 144 3.30 9.34 -0.35
N ALA A 145 3.48 8.76 0.83
CA ALA A 145 3.06 7.39 1.14
C ALA A 145 1.53 7.23 1.02
N ASN A 146 0.78 8.20 1.55
CA ASN A 146 -0.68 8.21 1.45
C ASN A 146 -1.13 8.34 -0.01
N ASP A 147 -0.53 9.23 -0.80
CA ASP A 147 -0.87 9.39 -2.22
C ASP A 147 -0.54 8.13 -3.03
N ALA A 148 0.58 7.47 -2.74
CA ALA A 148 0.96 6.20 -3.34
C ALA A 148 -0.05 5.10 -3.03
N LEU A 149 -0.42 4.97 -1.75
CA LEU A 149 -1.43 4.02 -1.28
C LEU A 149 -2.77 4.29 -2.00
N GLN A 150 -3.27 5.52 -1.97
CA GLN A 150 -4.54 5.86 -2.63
C GLN A 150 -4.51 5.59 -4.13
N THR A 151 -3.38 5.83 -4.79
CA THR A 151 -3.20 5.55 -6.22
C THR A 151 -3.22 4.04 -6.49
N ALA A 152 -2.52 3.24 -5.69
CA ALA A 152 -2.55 1.77 -5.77
C ALA A 152 -3.97 1.21 -5.56
N LEU A 153 -4.68 1.73 -4.56
CA LEU A 153 -6.06 1.37 -4.28
C LEU A 153 -6.97 1.69 -5.45
N LEU A 154 -6.86 2.88 -6.04
CA LEU A 154 -7.70 3.27 -7.16
C LEU A 154 -7.44 2.40 -8.39
N VAL A 155 -6.18 2.09 -8.69
CA VAL A 155 -5.81 1.15 -9.77
C VAL A 155 -6.51 -0.20 -9.54
N LEU A 156 -6.38 -0.80 -8.36
CA LEU A 156 -7.02 -2.09 -8.07
C LEU A 156 -8.56 -2.01 -8.11
N ARG A 157 -9.15 -0.96 -7.52
CA ARG A 157 -10.61 -0.78 -7.50
C ARG A 157 -11.19 -0.57 -8.89
N SER A 158 -10.45 0.07 -9.81
CA SER A 158 -10.88 0.23 -11.20
C SER A 158 -11.07 -1.12 -11.92
N LEU A 159 -10.28 -2.14 -11.54
CA LEU A 159 -10.40 -3.50 -12.09
C LEU A 159 -11.65 -4.24 -11.56
N GLY A 160 -12.14 -3.84 -10.38
CA GLY A 160 -13.33 -4.43 -9.75
C GLY A 160 -14.65 -3.70 -10.05
N GLY A 161 -14.58 -2.54 -10.71
CA GLY A 161 -15.72 -1.67 -10.97
C GLY A 161 -16.63 -2.09 -12.13
N ALA A 162 -16.26 -3.10 -12.92
CA ALA A 162 -17.04 -3.57 -14.07
C ALA A 162 -17.39 -5.06 -13.93
N VAL A 163 -18.69 -5.38 -13.86
CA VAL A 163 -19.20 -6.77 -13.79
C VAL A 163 -19.77 -7.24 -15.13
N VAL A 164 -20.31 -6.32 -15.94
CA VAL A 164 -20.97 -6.64 -17.22
C VAL A 164 -20.05 -6.30 -18.38
N HIS A 165 -19.67 -7.32 -19.17
CA HIS A 165 -19.15 -7.12 -20.51
C HIS A 165 -20.17 -7.65 -21.52
N ILE A 166 -20.63 -6.75 -22.40
CA ILE A 166 -21.59 -7.04 -23.48
C ILE A 166 -20.85 -7.58 -24.74
N ALA A 167 -19.52 -7.56 -24.76
CA ALA A 167 -18.72 -8.05 -25.88
C ALA A 167 -18.01 -9.37 -25.53
N GLU A 168 -18.28 -10.43 -26.29
CA GLU A 168 -17.87 -11.83 -26.06
C GLU A 168 -16.36 -12.09 -26.03
N SER A 169 -15.51 -11.11 -26.38
CA SER A 169 -14.07 -11.33 -26.64
C SER A 169 -13.09 -10.80 -25.58
N LYS A 170 -13.55 -10.09 -24.53
CA LYS A 170 -12.64 -9.49 -23.53
C LYS A 170 -12.62 -10.27 -22.21
N VAL A 171 -11.42 -10.57 -21.70
CA VAL A 171 -11.23 -11.11 -20.34
C VAL A 171 -11.76 -10.09 -19.32
N PRO A 172 -12.63 -10.48 -18.38
CA PRO A 172 -13.13 -9.55 -17.36
C PRO A 172 -12.00 -9.00 -16.47
N LEU A 173 -11.98 -7.69 -16.21
CA LEU A 173 -10.95 -7.05 -15.38
C LEU A 173 -10.89 -7.60 -13.95
N TRP A 174 -12.03 -8.07 -13.42
CA TRP A 174 -12.05 -8.67 -12.08
C TRP A 174 -11.19 -9.94 -11.99
N LYS A 175 -10.94 -10.64 -13.11
CA LYS A 175 -9.99 -11.77 -13.14
C LYS A 175 -8.56 -11.30 -12.96
N THR A 176 -8.20 -10.17 -13.58
CA THR A 176 -6.89 -9.52 -13.37
C THR A 176 -6.75 -9.06 -11.93
N LEU A 177 -7.77 -8.42 -11.36
CA LEU A 177 -7.79 -8.07 -9.93
C LEU A 177 -7.59 -9.31 -9.06
N ARG A 178 -8.40 -10.35 -9.26
CA ARG A 178 -8.32 -11.61 -8.50
C ARG A 178 -6.92 -12.22 -8.57
N ALA A 179 -6.30 -12.24 -9.74
CA ALA A 179 -4.94 -12.76 -9.92
C ALA A 179 -3.91 -11.94 -9.12
N ILE A 180 -3.97 -10.60 -9.18
CA ILE A 180 -3.10 -9.71 -8.40
C ILE A 180 -3.27 -9.97 -6.90
N LEU A 181 -4.53 -10.03 -6.43
CA LEU A 181 -4.84 -10.24 -5.01
C LEU A 181 -4.36 -11.60 -4.50
N ALA A 182 -4.62 -12.66 -5.26
CA ALA A 182 -4.21 -14.02 -4.92
C ALA A 182 -2.70 -14.13 -4.79
N GLU A 183 -1.96 -13.60 -5.76
CA GLU A 183 -0.51 -13.69 -5.77
C GLU A 183 0.14 -12.88 -4.64
N CYS A 184 -0.34 -11.67 -4.36
CA CYS A 184 0.16 -10.89 -3.23
C CYS A 184 -0.10 -11.60 -1.89
N LEU A 185 -1.24 -12.31 -1.75
CA LEU A 185 -1.53 -13.11 -0.56
C LEU A 185 -0.63 -14.32 -0.45
N GLU A 186 -0.35 -15.00 -1.55
CA GLU A 186 0.60 -16.12 -1.61
C GLU A 186 1.99 -15.65 -1.18
N ILE A 187 2.49 -14.53 -1.71
CA ILE A 187 3.79 -13.95 -1.34
C ILE A 187 3.84 -13.59 0.14
N VAL A 188 2.84 -12.87 0.66
CA VAL A 188 2.79 -12.52 2.09
C VAL A 188 2.78 -13.78 2.95
N THR A 189 2.02 -14.80 2.56
CA THR A 189 1.94 -16.06 3.30
C THR A 189 3.27 -16.81 3.26
N ASP A 190 3.93 -16.88 2.10
CA ASP A 190 5.25 -17.50 1.92
C ASP A 190 6.30 -16.82 2.81
N LEU A 191 6.38 -15.49 2.75
CA LEU A 191 7.32 -14.71 3.55
C LEU A 191 7.13 -14.90 5.05
N ILE A 192 5.89 -14.93 5.54
CA ILE A 192 5.60 -15.20 6.96
C ILE A 192 6.09 -16.61 7.33
N SER A 193 5.76 -17.61 6.52
CA SER A 193 6.09 -19.02 6.77
C SER A 193 7.60 -19.31 6.73
N ARG A 194 8.34 -18.57 5.91
CA ARG A 194 9.79 -18.70 5.71
C ARG A 194 10.59 -17.68 6.53
N SER A 195 9.94 -16.85 7.33
CA SER A 195 10.56 -15.69 8.00
C SER A 195 11.84 -16.02 8.79
N SER A 196 11.98 -17.22 9.34
CA SER A 196 13.17 -17.68 10.07
C SER A 196 14.29 -18.24 9.18
N THR A 197 14.01 -18.52 7.92
CA THR A 197 14.95 -19.16 6.96
C THR A 197 15.35 -18.26 5.80
N LEU A 198 14.68 -17.11 5.62
CA LEU A 198 15.00 -16.17 4.55
C LEU A 198 16.41 -15.58 4.73
N VAL A 199 17.17 -15.54 3.64
CA VAL A 199 18.46 -14.86 3.58
C VAL A 199 18.30 -13.53 2.86
N PHE A 200 18.61 -12.43 3.56
CA PHE A 200 18.48 -11.07 3.05
C PHE A 200 19.77 -10.61 2.31
N PRO A 201 19.66 -9.78 1.26
CA PRO A 201 18.42 -9.21 0.72
C PRO A 201 17.54 -10.23 -0.01
N VAL A 202 16.22 -10.04 0.05
CA VAL A 202 15.23 -10.90 -0.62
C VAL A 202 14.65 -10.16 -1.81
N ALA A 203 14.73 -10.76 -3.00
CA ALA A 203 14.06 -10.25 -4.19
C ALA A 203 12.69 -10.90 -4.33
N ILE A 204 11.65 -10.07 -4.46
CA ILE A 204 10.26 -10.49 -4.65
C ILE A 204 9.85 -10.08 -6.06
N THR A 205 9.63 -11.05 -6.95
CA THR A 205 9.23 -10.81 -8.33
C THR A 205 7.79 -11.25 -8.54
N LEU A 206 6.91 -10.27 -8.74
CA LEU A 206 5.49 -10.52 -9.02
C LEU A 206 5.30 -11.20 -10.39
N PHE A 207 4.22 -11.96 -10.50
CA PHE A 207 3.70 -12.68 -11.66
C PHE A 207 4.65 -13.76 -12.20
N THR A 208 5.45 -14.35 -11.32
CA THR A 208 6.37 -15.45 -11.62
C THR A 208 6.15 -16.66 -10.71
N LYS A 209 6.53 -17.86 -11.16
CA LYS A 209 6.38 -19.10 -10.37
C LYS A 209 7.24 -19.13 -9.10
N ASN A 210 8.42 -18.49 -9.14
CA ASN A 210 9.35 -18.43 -8.02
C ASN A 210 9.43 -16.98 -7.54
N SER A 211 8.34 -16.52 -6.92
CA SER A 211 8.14 -15.11 -6.60
C SER A 211 9.09 -14.60 -5.52
N VAL A 212 9.64 -15.45 -4.65
CA VAL A 212 10.55 -15.06 -3.56
C VAL A 212 11.90 -15.74 -3.75
N GLN A 213 12.94 -14.94 -4.01
CA GLN A 213 14.30 -15.40 -4.28
C GLN A 213 15.29 -14.79 -3.29
N ASP A 214 16.10 -15.65 -2.67
CA ASP A 214 17.11 -15.26 -1.68
C ASP A 214 18.41 -14.83 -2.40
N ALA A 215 19.15 -13.87 -1.84
CA ALA A 215 20.38 -13.34 -2.45
C ALA A 215 21.44 -14.39 -2.78
N THR A 216 21.48 -15.50 -2.04
CA THR A 216 22.44 -16.59 -2.22
C THR A 216 22.19 -17.43 -3.47
N VAL A 217 21.00 -17.32 -4.09
CA VAL A 217 20.59 -18.08 -5.28
C VAL A 217 20.60 -17.19 -6.53
N GLN A 218 21.40 -16.12 -6.54
CA GLN A 218 21.71 -15.41 -7.78
C GLN A 218 22.64 -16.27 -8.65
N GLU A 219 22.09 -17.35 -9.23
CA GLU A 219 22.58 -17.81 -10.52
C GLU A 219 22.55 -16.60 -11.48
N PRO A 220 23.54 -16.45 -12.37
CA PRO A 220 23.53 -15.38 -13.36
C PRO A 220 22.21 -15.46 -14.11
N LEU A 221 21.32 -14.50 -13.84
CA LEU A 221 20.03 -14.37 -14.51
C LEU A 221 20.30 -14.54 -16.00
N SER A 222 19.74 -15.60 -16.57
CA SER A 222 19.78 -15.81 -18.02
C SER A 222 19.38 -14.48 -18.68
N PRO A 223 20.11 -14.03 -19.72
CA PRO A 223 19.92 -12.72 -20.34
C PRO A 223 18.51 -12.46 -20.91
N ASP A 224 17.63 -13.47 -20.90
CA ASP A 224 16.24 -13.38 -21.36
C ASP A 224 15.22 -12.97 -20.27
N VAL A 225 15.61 -12.81 -18.99
CA VAL A 225 14.68 -12.35 -17.92
C VAL A 225 14.91 -10.86 -17.63
N GLU A 226 14.71 -10.02 -18.66
CA GLU A 226 14.99 -8.58 -18.60
C GLU A 226 13.88 -7.74 -17.95
N ASP A 227 12.70 -8.29 -17.68
CA ASP A 227 11.62 -7.47 -17.11
C ASP A 227 11.74 -7.34 -15.58
N LYS A 228 12.75 -6.57 -15.13
CA LYS A 228 12.88 -6.07 -13.75
C LYS A 228 11.69 -5.21 -13.32
N SER A 229 10.64 -5.07 -14.14
CA SER A 229 9.50 -4.24 -13.78
C SER A 229 8.65 -4.76 -12.63
N PHE A 230 8.74 -6.06 -12.36
CA PHE A 230 7.95 -6.73 -11.33
C PHE A 230 8.74 -7.08 -10.07
N THR A 231 10.03 -6.72 -10.00
CA THR A 231 10.89 -7.07 -8.87
C THR A 231 10.99 -5.92 -7.87
N LEU A 232 10.76 -6.23 -6.60
CA LEU A 232 11.04 -5.39 -5.43
C LEU A 232 12.05 -6.11 -4.52
N THR A 233 12.86 -5.36 -3.78
CA THR A 233 13.92 -5.93 -2.93
C THR A 233 13.70 -5.51 -1.48
N LEU A 234 13.64 -6.48 -0.57
CA LEU A 234 13.72 -6.24 0.87
C LEU A 234 15.19 -6.31 1.28
N ALA A 235 15.74 -5.20 1.80
CA ALA A 235 17.15 -5.11 2.12
C ALA A 235 17.48 -5.83 3.44
N SER A 236 16.55 -5.77 4.39
CA SER A 236 16.74 -6.33 5.73
C SER A 236 15.50 -7.07 6.24
N VAL A 237 15.71 -7.96 7.22
CA VAL A 237 14.61 -8.61 7.96
C VAL A 237 13.71 -7.62 8.69
N GLY A 238 14.24 -6.45 9.05
CA GLY A 238 13.47 -5.37 9.69
C GLY A 238 12.49 -4.67 8.75
N ASP A 239 12.62 -4.87 7.43
CA ASP A 239 11.74 -4.28 6.41
C ASP A 239 10.49 -5.15 6.19
N LEU A 240 10.57 -6.43 6.56
CA LEU A 240 9.53 -7.41 6.33
C LEU A 240 8.18 -7.00 6.95
N PRO A 241 8.08 -6.59 8.24
CA PRO A 241 6.80 -6.15 8.81
C PRO A 241 6.12 -4.98 8.07
N THR A 242 6.92 -4.01 7.61
CA THR A 242 6.41 -2.90 6.79
C THR A 242 5.88 -3.41 5.46
N PHE A 243 6.62 -4.30 4.78
CA PHE A 243 6.16 -4.91 3.54
C PHE A 243 4.85 -5.68 3.71
N LEU A 244 4.76 -6.53 4.75
CA LEU A 244 3.56 -7.32 5.03
C LEU A 244 2.35 -6.42 5.28
N SER A 245 2.49 -5.41 6.13
CA SER A 245 1.38 -4.54 6.51
C SER A 245 0.94 -3.59 5.41
N THR A 246 1.87 -3.05 4.62
CA THR A 246 1.55 -2.21 3.45
C THR A 246 0.85 -3.02 2.37
N THR A 247 1.36 -4.22 2.05
CA THR A 247 0.73 -5.11 1.08
C THR A 247 -0.68 -5.48 1.53
N LEU A 248 -0.85 -5.97 2.76
CA LEU A 248 -2.16 -6.35 3.29
C LEU A 248 -3.13 -5.17 3.39
N ALA A 249 -2.65 -3.97 3.75
CA ALA A 249 -3.48 -2.78 3.74
C ALA A 249 -4.00 -2.50 2.31
N ILE A 250 -3.14 -2.52 1.30
CA ILE A 250 -3.54 -2.32 -0.10
C ILE A 250 -4.60 -3.36 -0.51
N LEU A 251 -4.36 -4.64 -0.21
CA LEU A 251 -5.28 -5.72 -0.55
C LEU A 251 -6.66 -5.54 0.10
N VAL A 252 -6.71 -5.31 1.42
CA VAL A 252 -7.96 -5.18 2.16
C VAL A 252 -8.73 -3.92 1.77
N HIS A 253 -8.06 -2.78 1.66
CA HIS A 253 -8.69 -1.53 1.23
C HIS A 253 -9.14 -1.59 -0.25
N SER A 254 -8.52 -2.41 -1.10
CA SER A 254 -8.98 -2.57 -2.48
C SER A 254 -10.38 -3.21 -2.54
N VAL A 255 -10.73 -4.07 -1.58
CA VAL A 255 -12.02 -4.76 -1.50
C VAL A 255 -12.99 -4.15 -0.47
N CYS A 256 -12.54 -3.15 0.29
CA CYS A 256 -13.32 -2.43 1.30
C CYS A 256 -13.35 -0.91 1.00
N PRO A 257 -14.50 -0.32 0.65
CA PRO A 257 -15.84 -0.90 0.65
C PRO A 257 -16.07 -1.91 -0.50
N PRO A 258 -17.10 -2.77 -0.38
CA PRO A 258 -17.54 -3.73 -1.39
C PRO A 258 -17.39 -3.27 -2.84
N LEU A 259 -16.76 -4.11 -3.67
CA LEU A 259 -16.70 -3.95 -5.12
C LEU A 259 -17.92 -4.58 -5.78
N LEU A 260 -18.27 -4.15 -6.99
CA LEU A 260 -19.34 -4.81 -7.75
C LEU A 260 -19.00 -6.27 -8.05
N SER A 261 -17.72 -6.57 -8.28
CA SER A 261 -17.22 -7.93 -8.52
C SER A 261 -16.92 -8.73 -7.23
N GLN A 262 -17.27 -8.23 -6.04
CA GLN A 262 -16.84 -8.81 -4.76
C GLN A 262 -17.19 -10.30 -4.60
N TRP A 263 -18.33 -10.74 -5.13
CA TRP A 263 -18.74 -12.14 -5.08
C TRP A 263 -17.68 -13.11 -5.64
N PHE A 264 -16.94 -12.69 -6.66
CA PHE A 264 -15.85 -13.48 -7.27
C PHE A 264 -14.54 -13.50 -6.45
N MET A 265 -14.49 -12.79 -5.31
CA MET A 265 -13.30 -12.62 -4.48
C MET A 265 -13.56 -13.02 -3.02
N THR A 266 -14.73 -13.56 -2.69
CA THR A 266 -15.14 -13.89 -1.31
C THR A 266 -14.14 -14.80 -0.58
N ASP A 267 -13.61 -15.81 -1.28
CA ASP A 267 -12.59 -16.72 -0.77
C ASP A 267 -11.26 -16.00 -0.47
N LEU A 268 -10.83 -15.10 -1.36
CA LEU A 268 -9.64 -14.28 -1.15
C LEU A 268 -9.83 -13.30 0.01
N ILE A 269 -11.02 -12.73 0.19
CA ILE A 269 -11.32 -11.81 1.31
C ILE A 269 -11.19 -12.54 2.65
N ARG A 270 -11.70 -13.78 2.73
CA ARG A 270 -11.50 -14.63 3.93
C ARG A 270 -10.03 -14.91 4.16
N GLN A 271 -9.29 -15.28 3.10
CA GLN A 271 -7.85 -15.54 3.18
C GLN A 271 -7.06 -14.29 3.60
N MET A 272 -7.43 -13.09 3.12
CA MET A 272 -6.86 -11.82 3.59
C MET A 272 -7.00 -11.68 5.10
N GLY A 273 -8.19 -11.96 5.65
CA GLY A 273 -8.38 -11.89 7.10
C GLY A 273 -7.48 -12.85 7.87
N GLU A 274 -7.42 -14.12 7.44
CA GLU A 274 -6.51 -15.10 8.05
C GLU A 274 -5.04 -14.67 7.96
N THR A 275 -4.62 -14.14 6.81
CA THR A 275 -3.26 -13.67 6.58
C THR A 275 -2.94 -12.41 7.39
N VAL A 276 -3.87 -11.47 7.56
CA VAL A 276 -3.72 -10.33 8.47
C VAL A 276 -3.53 -10.83 9.90
N GLY A 277 -4.31 -11.82 10.35
CA GLY A 277 -4.14 -12.43 11.67
C GLY A 277 -2.77 -13.08 11.87
N LYS A 278 -2.24 -13.76 10.84
CA LYS A 278 -0.89 -14.34 10.84
C LYS A 278 0.20 -13.27 10.84
N ALA A 279 0.09 -12.24 10.01
CA ALA A 279 1.03 -11.13 9.96
C ALA A 279 1.07 -10.38 11.30
N PHE A 280 -0.09 -10.14 11.90
CA PHE A 280 -0.19 -9.53 13.22
C PHE A 280 0.48 -10.40 14.30
N ALA A 281 0.23 -11.71 14.30
CA ALA A 281 0.89 -12.64 15.23
C ALA A 281 2.42 -12.70 15.01
N TYR A 282 2.88 -12.68 13.77
CA TYR A 282 4.30 -12.58 13.45
C TYR A 282 4.91 -11.30 14.02
N CYS A 283 4.24 -10.14 13.82
CA CYS A 283 4.70 -8.86 14.33
C CYS A 283 4.74 -8.79 15.87
N LEU A 284 3.89 -9.56 16.56
CA LEU A 284 3.91 -9.72 18.02
C LEU A 284 5.00 -10.70 18.50
N SER A 285 5.50 -11.57 17.63
CA SER A 285 6.47 -12.60 18.02
C SER A 285 7.86 -12.01 18.28
N PRO A 286 8.72 -12.70 19.05
CA PRO A 286 10.15 -12.36 19.16
C PRO A 286 10.92 -12.48 17.84
N SER A 287 10.36 -13.17 16.84
CA SER A 287 10.96 -13.34 15.51
C SER A 287 10.81 -12.10 14.61
N CYS A 288 9.98 -11.14 15.01
CA CYS A 288 9.86 -9.86 14.32
C CYS A 288 11.07 -8.97 14.67
N ALA A 289 11.95 -8.76 13.70
CA ALA A 289 13.17 -7.98 13.86
C ALA A 289 13.00 -6.46 13.62
N ALA A 290 11.76 -5.98 13.43
CA ALA A 290 11.54 -4.54 13.27
C ALA A 290 11.79 -3.78 14.58
N PRO A 291 12.32 -2.54 14.52
CA PRO A 291 12.42 -1.65 15.67
C PRO A 291 11.07 -1.45 16.36
N GLY A 292 11.08 -1.17 17.67
CA GLY A 292 9.86 -1.04 18.48
C GLY A 292 8.82 -0.06 17.91
N GLU A 293 9.25 1.11 17.48
CA GLU A 293 8.39 2.14 16.87
C GLU A 293 7.75 1.70 15.55
N ARG A 294 8.57 1.14 14.65
CA ARG A 294 8.08 0.56 13.39
C ARG A 294 7.13 -0.59 13.64
N ARG A 295 7.46 -1.48 14.58
CA ARG A 295 6.62 -2.61 14.98
C ARG A 295 5.28 -2.15 15.55
N ALA A 296 5.26 -1.12 16.41
CA ALA A 296 4.03 -0.53 16.93
C ALA A 296 3.17 0.06 15.81
N THR A 297 3.76 0.82 14.89
CA THR A 297 3.07 1.39 13.72
C THR A 297 2.48 0.29 12.83
N VAL A 298 3.23 -0.77 12.56
CA VAL A 298 2.79 -1.93 11.77
C VAL A 298 1.62 -2.67 12.46
N LEU A 299 1.73 -2.93 13.77
CA LEU A 299 0.66 -3.57 14.54
C LEU A 299 -0.61 -2.73 14.53
N MET A 300 -0.47 -1.41 14.71
CA MET A 300 -1.58 -0.46 14.64
C MET A 300 -2.26 -0.47 13.28
N LYS A 301 -1.46 -0.40 12.20
CA LYS A 301 -1.94 -0.47 10.80
C LYS A 301 -2.71 -1.75 10.53
N LEU A 302 -2.18 -2.91 10.94
CA LEU A 302 -2.85 -4.21 10.79
C LEU A 302 -4.14 -4.30 11.60
N ALA A 303 -4.13 -3.81 12.86
CA ALA A 303 -5.32 -3.81 13.71
C ALA A 303 -6.42 -2.88 13.17
N ALA A 304 -6.04 -1.73 12.60
CA ALA A 304 -6.96 -0.78 11.98
C ALA A 304 -7.74 -1.36 10.80
N LEU A 305 -7.22 -2.39 10.12
CA LEU A 305 -7.93 -3.07 9.02
C LEU A 305 -9.26 -3.68 9.49
N SER A 306 -9.40 -4.05 10.77
CA SER A 306 -10.65 -4.54 11.35
C SER A 306 -11.77 -3.49 11.36
N SER A 307 -11.42 -2.20 11.28
CA SER A 307 -12.37 -1.10 11.34
C SER A 307 -12.86 -0.64 9.96
N LEU A 308 -12.42 -1.26 8.86
CA LEU A 308 -12.77 -0.83 7.51
C LEU A 308 -14.18 -1.26 7.09
N SER A 309 -14.61 -2.44 7.50
CA SER A 309 -15.91 -3.00 7.16
C SER A 309 -16.32 -4.05 8.19
N PRO A 310 -17.59 -4.09 8.64
CA PRO A 310 -18.09 -5.11 9.56
C PRO A 310 -17.87 -6.53 9.02
N ASN A 311 -18.06 -6.73 7.72
CA ASN A 311 -17.88 -8.03 7.07
C ASN A 311 -16.43 -8.51 7.16
N PHE A 312 -15.47 -7.59 7.04
CA PHE A 312 -14.06 -7.93 7.15
C PHE A 312 -13.65 -8.12 8.62
N ALA A 313 -14.21 -7.34 9.54
CA ALA A 313 -13.99 -7.49 10.98
C ALA A 313 -14.26 -8.92 11.48
N HIS A 314 -15.26 -9.60 10.90
CA HIS A 314 -15.57 -11.00 11.22
C HIS A 314 -14.49 -11.98 10.77
N CYS A 315 -13.69 -11.65 9.76
CA CYS A 315 -12.55 -12.47 9.32
C CYS A 315 -11.30 -12.27 10.21
N ILE A 316 -11.25 -11.18 10.97
CA ILE A 316 -10.13 -10.84 11.88
C ILE A 316 -10.64 -10.47 13.28
N PRO A 317 -11.27 -11.42 13.98
CA PRO A 317 -11.86 -11.13 15.26
C PRO A 317 -10.79 -10.65 16.26
N ASN A 318 -11.14 -9.62 17.02
CA ASN A 318 -10.43 -9.19 18.22
C ASN A 318 -8.98 -8.70 18.02
N LEU A 319 -8.53 -8.31 16.82
CA LEU A 319 -7.15 -7.78 16.66
C LEU A 319 -6.89 -6.55 17.52
N LEU A 320 -7.83 -5.61 17.59
CA LEU A 320 -7.72 -4.43 18.46
C LEU A 320 -7.62 -4.81 19.94
N PHE A 321 -8.39 -5.81 20.38
CA PHE A 321 -8.31 -6.32 21.74
C PHE A 321 -7.01 -7.06 22.03
N ARG A 322 -6.49 -7.82 21.07
CA ARG A 322 -5.19 -8.48 21.19
C ARG A 322 -4.07 -7.45 21.28
N LEU A 323 -4.16 -6.36 20.51
CA LEU A 323 -3.21 -5.26 20.59
C LEU A 323 -3.28 -4.55 21.94
N LEU A 324 -4.49 -4.22 22.41
CA LEU A 324 -4.71 -3.63 23.73
C LEU A 324 -4.18 -4.54 24.85
N ARG A 325 -4.48 -5.84 24.79
CA ARG A 325 -3.97 -6.84 25.73
C ARG A 325 -2.45 -6.85 25.76
N HIS A 326 -1.81 -6.86 24.60
CA HIS A 326 -0.36 -6.84 24.50
C HIS A 326 0.22 -5.54 25.07
N ARG A 327 -0.34 -4.39 24.69
CA ARG A 327 -0.01 -3.07 25.24
C ARG A 327 -0.10 -3.04 26.77
N LEU A 328 -1.16 -3.61 27.32
CA LEU A 328 -1.44 -3.66 28.76
C LEU A 328 -0.43 -4.55 29.52
N LEU A 329 0.02 -5.64 28.90
CA LEU A 329 0.97 -6.57 29.49
C LEU A 329 2.42 -6.06 29.40
N GLU A 330 2.82 -5.46 28.29
CA GLU A 330 4.19 -4.93 28.12
C GLU A 330 4.44 -3.65 28.91
N GLY A 331 3.42 -2.80 29.06
CA GLY A 331 3.58 -1.49 29.67
C GLY A 331 4.22 -0.45 28.74
N PRO A 332 4.58 0.73 29.26
CA PRO A 332 5.19 1.78 28.47
C PRO A 332 6.48 1.32 27.79
N ALA A 333 6.58 1.51 26.48
CA ALA A 333 7.78 1.24 25.68
C ALA A 333 7.80 2.17 24.45
N VAL A 334 8.96 2.25 23.80
CA VAL A 334 9.17 3.13 22.64
C VAL A 334 8.21 2.78 21.50
N GLY A 335 7.48 3.78 21.01
CA GLY A 335 6.59 3.66 19.85
C GLY A 335 5.12 3.39 20.20
N TRP A 336 4.81 3.07 21.45
CA TRP A 336 3.43 2.85 21.88
C TRP A 336 2.57 4.11 21.83
N GLU A 337 3.18 5.31 21.73
CA GLU A 337 2.47 6.59 21.57
C GLU A 337 1.55 6.59 20.34
N VAL A 338 1.98 5.94 19.25
CA VAL A 338 1.18 5.77 18.02
C VAL A 338 -0.07 4.95 18.30
N ILE A 339 0.05 3.93 19.13
CA ILE A 339 -1.06 3.04 19.49
C ILE A 339 -1.99 3.75 20.48
N ASP A 340 -1.44 4.36 21.52
CA ASP A 340 -2.20 5.05 22.56
C ASP A 340 -3.02 6.23 21.99
N SER A 341 -2.48 6.93 20.98
CA SER A 341 -3.18 8.04 20.31
C SER A 341 -4.27 7.60 19.33
N GLN A 342 -4.11 6.47 18.64
CA GLN A 342 -5.05 6.03 17.59
C GLN A 342 -6.12 5.05 18.08
N MET A 343 -5.76 4.20 19.04
CA MET A 343 -6.63 3.12 19.52
C MET A 343 -7.99 3.59 20.05
N PRO A 344 -8.12 4.71 20.79
CA PRO A 344 -9.42 5.23 21.21
C PRO A 344 -10.36 5.51 20.04
N ASN A 345 -9.84 6.09 18.94
CA ASN A 345 -10.63 6.40 17.75
C ASN A 345 -11.13 5.11 17.07
N LEU A 346 -10.35 4.04 17.09
CA LEU A 346 -10.77 2.76 16.53
C LEU A 346 -11.83 2.06 17.38
N PHE A 347 -11.76 2.17 18.71
CA PHE A 347 -12.82 1.66 19.59
C PHE A 347 -14.14 2.43 19.43
N GLN A 348 -14.07 3.70 19.02
CA GLN A 348 -15.23 4.55 18.74
C GLN A 348 -15.73 4.41 17.28
N SER A 349 -15.05 3.64 16.44
CA SER A 349 -15.44 3.44 15.05
C SER A 349 -16.82 2.77 14.96
N PRO A 350 -17.69 3.19 14.02
CA PRO A 350 -18.99 2.54 13.80
C PRO A 350 -18.87 1.07 13.37
N ASN A 351 -17.69 0.67 12.86
CA ASN A 351 -17.41 -0.70 12.44
C ASN A 351 -16.77 -1.54 13.54
N PHE A 352 -16.57 -0.99 14.73
CA PHE A 352 -16.00 -1.71 15.85
C PHE A 352 -16.91 -2.87 16.26
N THR A 353 -16.34 -4.08 16.29
CA THR A 353 -17.03 -5.27 16.76
C THR A 353 -16.61 -5.53 18.21
N ALA A 354 -17.58 -5.50 19.12
CA ALA A 354 -17.35 -5.81 20.53
C ALA A 354 -16.80 -7.24 20.68
N PRO A 355 -15.87 -7.47 21.63
CA PRO A 355 -15.24 -8.77 21.80
C PRO A 355 -16.19 -9.71 22.56
N ALA A 356 -15.79 -10.97 22.71
CA ALA A 356 -16.50 -11.86 23.61
C ALA A 356 -16.35 -11.36 25.07
N ARG A 357 -17.35 -11.66 25.90
CA ARG A 357 -17.33 -11.29 27.34
C ARG A 357 -16.07 -11.78 28.04
N VAL A 358 -15.56 -12.96 27.68
CA VAL A 358 -14.34 -13.53 28.28
C VAL A 358 -13.11 -12.66 28.01
N ASP A 359 -12.94 -12.19 26.77
CA ASP A 359 -11.82 -11.33 26.40
C ASP A 359 -11.92 -9.98 27.12
N PHE A 360 -13.12 -9.43 27.24
CA PHE A 360 -13.35 -8.19 27.97
C PHE A 360 -13.02 -8.32 29.46
N MET A 361 -13.45 -9.42 30.10
CA MET A 361 -13.14 -9.68 31.51
C MET A 361 -11.64 -9.89 31.73
N GLU A 362 -10.93 -10.49 30.77
CA GLU A 362 -9.47 -10.62 30.82
C GLU A 362 -8.78 -9.26 30.81
N ILE A 363 -9.19 -8.35 29.92
CA ILE A 363 -8.67 -6.97 29.88
C ILE A 363 -8.91 -6.25 31.22
N LEU A 364 -10.12 -6.35 31.77
CA LEU A 364 -10.43 -5.75 33.07
C LEU A 364 -9.57 -6.34 34.19
N ALA A 365 -9.30 -7.64 34.18
CA ALA A 365 -8.42 -8.28 35.14
C ALA A 365 -6.98 -7.76 35.03
N ILE A 366 -6.45 -7.62 33.80
CA ILE A 366 -5.11 -7.05 33.57
C ILE A 366 -5.04 -5.63 34.11
N ILE A 367 -6.01 -4.77 33.76
CA ILE A 367 -6.09 -3.38 34.27
C ILE A 367 -6.15 -3.35 35.79
N GLY A 368 -6.91 -4.25 36.42
CA GLY A 368 -7.00 -4.34 37.89
C GLY A 368 -5.72 -4.79 38.60
N THR A 369 -4.78 -5.38 37.87
CA THR A 369 -3.48 -5.86 38.38
C THR A 369 -2.28 -5.06 37.86
N GLU A 370 -2.53 -4.05 37.02
CA GLU A 370 -1.52 -3.25 36.34
C GLU A 370 -0.72 -2.39 37.35
N ALA A 371 0.61 -2.38 37.19
CA ALA A 371 1.54 -1.76 38.12
C ALA A 371 2.62 -0.88 37.44
N TRP A 372 2.27 -0.16 36.37
CA TRP A 372 3.08 0.80 35.60
C TRP A 372 3.47 2.06 36.40
N ARG A 373 3.10 2.15 37.68
CA ARG A 373 3.44 3.23 38.61
C ARG A 373 3.11 4.61 38.01
N GLU A 374 4.04 5.55 38.08
CA GLU A 374 3.89 6.94 37.61
C GLU A 374 3.83 7.05 36.08
N MET A 375 4.54 6.20 35.34
CA MET A 375 4.55 6.21 33.87
C MET A 375 3.20 5.79 33.26
N GLY A 376 2.33 5.13 34.04
CA GLY A 376 0.97 4.78 33.62
C GLY A 376 -0.08 5.85 33.90
N ASN A 377 0.23 6.91 34.67
CA ASN A 377 -0.78 7.87 35.12
C ASN A 377 -1.48 8.58 33.95
N ASP A 378 -0.73 8.94 32.92
CA ASP A 378 -1.26 9.64 31.74
C ASP A 378 -2.08 8.71 30.82
N LEU A 379 -1.93 7.40 30.98
CA LEU A 379 -2.68 6.38 30.23
C LEU A 379 -3.97 5.97 30.95
N ARG A 380 -4.03 6.19 32.28
CA ARG A 380 -5.21 5.97 33.11
C ARG A 380 -6.23 7.11 33.00
N VAL A 381 -6.04 8.07 32.10
CA VAL A 381 -6.93 9.23 31.95
C VAL A 381 -8.35 8.75 31.72
N SER A 382 -9.10 8.76 32.82
CA SER A 382 -10.52 8.61 32.85
C SER A 382 -11.09 9.72 31.99
N THR A 383 -11.56 9.39 30.80
CA THR A 383 -12.60 10.21 30.19
C THR A 383 -13.71 10.26 31.24
N PRO A 384 -14.09 11.44 31.76
CA PRO A 384 -15.20 11.50 32.68
C PRO A 384 -16.39 10.89 31.95
N ILE A 385 -16.81 9.70 32.37
CA ILE A 385 -18.02 9.06 31.89
C ILE A 385 -19.13 9.97 32.37
N SER A 386 -19.52 10.93 31.54
CA SER A 386 -20.76 11.67 31.73
C SER A 386 -21.87 10.64 31.62
N ARG A 387 -22.29 10.10 32.76
CA ARG A 387 -23.49 9.27 32.86
C ARG A 387 -24.64 10.09 32.27
N ARG A 388 -25.10 9.70 31.08
CA ARG A 388 -26.40 10.11 30.54
C ARG A 388 -27.33 8.92 30.63
#